data_AF-A0A373DRG7-F1
#
_entry.id   AF-A0A373DRG7-F1
#
_cell.length_a   1.000
_cell.length_b   1.000
_cell.length_c   1.000
_cell.angle_alpha   90.00
_cell.angle_beta   90.00
_cell.angle_gamma   90.00
#
_symmetry.space_group_name_H-M   'P 1'
#
loop_
_entity.id
_entity.type
_entity.pdbx_description
1 polymer ?
#
loop_
_entity_poly.entity_id
_entity_poly.type
_entity_poly.pdbx_seq_one_letter_code
_entity_poly.pdbx_strand_id
1 'polypeptide(L)'
;MASQARRSRTRQNGAVPNSFPLASGAQRGYHPEQVDDFLALARTAYEGAGAASAPMTAEDVRRAAFGVKRGGYATRYVDAALDRLEEVFFERERRARLRAEGEDAWWEETRQLLSEVRGRIQRQKGKRFRRRGIFATGYRRSQVDAFLDRISEMFERRELGLKPAEVRDVVFHSEWRGYDEDQVDALLDSVVELILATR
;
A
#
# COMPACT_ATOMS: atom_id res chain seq x y z
N MET A 1 -44.49 32.73 45.51
CA MET A 1 -44.16 31.30 45.60
C MET A 1 -44.12 30.73 44.19
N ALA A 2 -42.97 30.14 43.82
CA ALA A 2 -42.70 29.22 42.71
C ALA A 2 -42.98 29.67 41.27
N SER A 3 -42.15 29.41 40.26
CA SER A 3 -40.75 29.00 40.18
C SER A 3 -40.39 29.11 38.70
N GLN A 4 -39.24 29.71 38.40
CA GLN A 4 -38.59 29.57 37.10
C GLN A 4 -38.33 28.08 36.81
N ALA A 5 -38.46 27.68 35.55
CA ALA A 5 -37.56 26.72 34.91
C ALA A 5 -37.77 26.71 33.40
N ARG A 6 -37.02 27.57 32.70
CA ARG A 6 -36.56 27.25 31.35
C ARG A 6 -35.82 25.92 31.40
N ARG A 7 -36.25 24.93 30.62
CA ARG A 7 -35.41 23.80 30.22
C ARG A 7 -35.65 23.50 28.76
N SER A 8 -35.05 24.33 27.91
CA SER A 8 -34.63 23.91 26.57
C SER A 8 -33.67 22.74 26.75
N ARG A 9 -34.14 21.52 26.47
CA ARG A 9 -33.30 20.32 26.48
C ARG A 9 -32.35 20.37 25.28
N THR A 10 -31.11 20.69 25.58
CA THR A 10 -29.93 20.46 24.74
C THR A 10 -29.72 18.95 24.51
N ARG A 11 -29.44 18.64 23.23
CA ARG A 11 -28.70 17.50 22.66
C ARG A 11 -29.27 16.09 22.85
N GLN A 12 -29.58 15.49 21.71
CA GLN A 12 -29.05 14.17 21.33
C GLN A 12 -28.82 14.18 19.82
N ASN A 13 -27.60 14.52 19.38
CA ASN A 13 -27.10 14.04 18.10
C ASN A 13 -26.88 12.54 18.30
N GLY A 14 -27.88 11.74 17.90
CA GLY A 14 -27.80 10.29 17.88
C GLY A 14 -26.64 9.83 17.00
N ALA A 15 -25.94 8.80 17.46
CA ALA A 15 -24.78 8.20 16.82
C ALA A 15 -25.01 7.99 15.32
N VAL A 16 -24.07 8.46 14.50
CA VAL A 16 -24.03 8.14 13.07
C VAL A 16 -23.68 6.65 12.98
N PRO A 17 -24.48 5.80 12.30
CA PRO A 17 -24.05 4.44 12.03
C PRO A 17 -22.80 4.49 11.15
N ASN A 18 -21.69 3.89 11.58
CA ASN A 18 -20.46 3.71 10.79
C ASN A 18 -20.68 2.67 9.67
N SER A 19 -21.74 2.81 8.87
CA SER A 19 -22.06 1.90 7.78
C SER A 19 -21.75 2.63 6.47
N PHE A 20 -21.04 1.96 5.56
CA PHE A 20 -20.66 2.55 4.29
C PHE A 20 -21.92 2.91 3.47
N PRO A 21 -21.85 3.97 2.66
CA PRO A 21 -22.93 4.26 1.71
C PRO A 21 -23.16 3.07 0.77
N LEU A 22 -24.43 2.77 0.47
CA LEU A 22 -24.78 1.74 -0.49
C LEU A 22 -24.44 2.17 -1.94
N ALA A 23 -24.17 1.18 -2.79
CA ALA A 23 -24.04 1.40 -4.23
C ALA A 23 -25.36 1.92 -4.81
N SER A 24 -25.28 2.98 -5.61
CA SER A 24 -26.44 3.67 -6.17
C SER A 24 -27.01 2.95 -7.41
N GLY A 25 -28.33 2.94 -7.54
CA GLY A 25 -29.03 2.50 -8.76
C GLY A 25 -28.82 1.02 -9.08
N ALA A 26 -28.38 0.72 -10.30
CA ALA A 26 -28.14 -0.64 -10.78
C ALA A 26 -26.72 -1.17 -10.48
N GLN A 27 -25.86 -0.37 -9.86
CA GLN A 27 -24.48 -0.78 -9.56
C GLN A 27 -24.46 -1.85 -8.46
N ARG A 28 -23.56 -2.83 -8.62
CA ARG A 28 -23.25 -3.81 -7.57
C ARG A 28 -22.21 -3.21 -6.64
N GLY A 29 -22.37 -3.45 -5.35
CA GLY A 29 -21.42 -3.09 -4.31
C GLY A 29 -20.90 -4.33 -3.60
N TYR A 30 -19.91 -4.17 -2.73
CA TYR A 30 -19.41 -5.28 -1.92
C TYR A 30 -20.47 -5.80 -0.95
N HIS A 31 -20.38 -7.08 -0.61
CA HIS A 31 -21.30 -7.74 0.29
C HIS A 31 -21.16 -7.14 1.70
N PRO A 32 -22.19 -6.45 2.23
CA PRO A 32 -22.09 -5.74 3.50
C PRO A 32 -21.62 -6.62 4.65
N GLU A 33 -22.21 -7.81 4.81
CA GLU A 33 -21.83 -8.75 5.87
C GLU A 33 -20.35 -9.16 5.79
N GLN A 34 -19.80 -9.38 4.59
CA GLN A 34 -18.39 -9.78 4.47
C GLN A 34 -17.45 -8.63 4.82
N VAL A 35 -17.81 -7.40 4.46
CA VAL A 35 -17.06 -6.19 4.81
C VAL A 35 -17.13 -5.95 6.33
N ASP A 36 -18.32 -6.07 6.91
CA ASP A 36 -18.55 -5.84 8.34
C ASP A 36 -17.83 -6.90 9.20
N ASP A 37 -17.88 -8.18 8.81
CA ASP A 37 -17.17 -9.28 9.48
C ASP A 37 -15.65 -9.06 9.43
N PHE A 38 -15.13 -8.66 8.28
CA PHE A 38 -13.72 -8.35 8.12
C PHE A 38 -13.28 -7.16 8.98
N LEU A 39 -14.06 -6.08 9.02
CA LEU A 39 -13.76 -4.92 9.86
C LEU A 39 -13.85 -5.24 11.35
N ALA A 40 -14.78 -6.12 11.75
CA ALA A 40 -14.86 -6.63 13.11
C ALA A 40 -13.61 -7.44 13.48
N LEU A 41 -13.16 -8.33 12.59
CA LEU A 41 -11.91 -9.07 12.77
C LEU A 41 -10.71 -8.14 12.89
N ALA A 42 -10.61 -7.15 12.00
CA ALA A 42 -9.54 -6.16 12.02
C ALA A 42 -9.52 -5.36 13.33
N ARG A 43 -10.69 -4.97 13.82
CA ARG A 43 -10.83 -4.29 15.11
C ARG A 43 -10.35 -5.18 16.25
N THR A 44 -10.77 -6.44 16.30
CA THR A 44 -10.30 -7.39 17.32
C THR A 44 -8.80 -7.61 17.25
N ALA A 45 -8.23 -7.71 16.04
CA ALA A 45 -6.78 -7.85 15.85
C ALA A 45 -6.01 -6.59 16.25
N TYR A 46 -6.63 -5.41 16.15
CA TYR A 46 -6.05 -4.14 16.57
C TYR A 46 -6.13 -3.95 18.10
N GLU A 47 -7.28 -4.25 18.70
CA GLU A 47 -7.55 -4.10 20.14
C GLU A 47 -6.94 -5.25 20.98
N GLY A 48 -6.88 -6.46 20.43
CA GLY A 48 -6.44 -7.70 21.08
C GLY A 48 -4.94 -7.85 21.29
N ALA A 49 -4.20 -6.74 21.29
CA ALA A 49 -2.72 -6.65 21.38
C ALA A 49 -2.10 -7.20 22.69
N GLY A 50 -2.81 -8.05 23.43
CA GLY A 50 -2.33 -8.79 24.61
C GLY A 50 -2.64 -10.29 24.61
N ALA A 51 -3.33 -10.86 23.60
CA ALA A 51 -3.64 -12.28 23.54
C ALA A 51 -3.10 -12.91 22.24
N ALA A 52 -2.63 -14.15 22.35
CA ALA A 52 -1.91 -14.94 21.34
C ALA A 52 -2.74 -15.34 20.08
N SER A 53 -3.56 -14.44 19.55
CA SER A 53 -4.17 -14.60 18.23
C SER A 53 -3.23 -14.00 17.18
N ALA A 54 -3.06 -14.68 16.05
CA ALA A 54 -2.19 -14.21 14.98
C ALA A 54 -2.55 -12.76 14.62
N PRO A 55 -1.61 -11.79 14.71
CA PRO A 55 -1.92 -10.42 14.40
C PRO A 55 -2.30 -10.33 12.93
N MET A 56 -3.49 -9.84 12.63
CA MET A 56 -3.81 -9.41 11.28
C MET A 56 -2.75 -8.43 10.79
N THR A 57 -2.27 -8.63 9.57
CA THR A 57 -1.19 -7.85 8.95
C THR A 57 -1.71 -6.88 7.89
N ALA A 58 -0.88 -5.91 7.48
CA ALA A 58 -1.15 -5.05 6.33
C ALA A 58 -1.33 -5.86 5.05
N GLU A 59 -0.60 -6.98 4.92
CA GLU A 59 -0.73 -7.92 3.80
C GLU A 59 -2.09 -8.62 3.79
N ASP A 60 -2.62 -9.00 4.96
CA ASP A 60 -3.97 -9.55 5.08
C ASP A 60 -5.04 -8.53 4.68
N VAL A 61 -4.85 -7.25 5.03
CA VAL A 61 -5.74 -6.17 4.58
C VAL A 61 -5.70 -6.01 3.07
N ARG A 62 -4.49 -6.00 2.48
CA ARG A 62 -4.31 -5.86 1.03
C ARG A 62 -4.94 -7.00 0.24
N ARG A 63 -4.92 -8.22 0.77
CA ARG A 63 -5.51 -9.42 0.13
C ARG A 63 -7.00 -9.59 0.36
N ALA A 64 -7.62 -8.72 1.16
CA ALA A 64 -9.05 -8.81 1.45
C ALA A 64 -9.87 -8.72 0.16
N ALA A 65 -10.78 -9.68 -0.03
CA ALA A 65 -11.65 -9.75 -1.19
C ALA A 65 -13.08 -9.97 -0.74
N PHE A 66 -14.01 -9.19 -1.32
CA PHE A 66 -15.42 -9.26 -0.99
C PHE A 66 -16.23 -9.62 -2.23
N GLY A 67 -17.19 -10.53 -2.07
CA GLY A 67 -18.21 -10.79 -3.07
C GLY A 67 -19.03 -9.53 -3.36
N VAL A 68 -19.59 -9.43 -4.56
CA VAL A 68 -20.41 -8.29 -4.98
C VAL A 68 -21.89 -8.64 -5.06
N LYS A 69 -22.78 -7.76 -4.56
CA LYS A 69 -24.24 -7.92 -4.68
C LYS A 69 -24.94 -6.62 -5.03
N ARG A 70 -26.17 -6.73 -5.54
CA ARG A 70 -27.05 -5.56 -5.73
C ARG A 70 -27.45 -5.01 -4.36
N GLY A 71 -27.36 -3.70 -4.18
CA GLY A 71 -27.55 -3.07 -2.87
C GLY A 71 -26.43 -3.37 -1.87
N GLY A 72 -25.23 -3.71 -2.34
CA GLY A 72 -24.03 -3.81 -1.50
C GLY A 72 -23.43 -2.43 -1.17
N TYR A 73 -22.39 -2.40 -0.34
CA TYR A 73 -21.64 -1.18 -0.04
C TYR A 73 -20.92 -0.65 -1.27
N ALA A 74 -20.95 0.66 -1.48
CA ALA A 74 -20.27 1.30 -2.58
C ALA A 74 -18.76 1.10 -2.44
N THR A 75 -18.17 0.39 -3.41
CA THR A 75 -16.78 -0.09 -3.40
C THR A 75 -15.81 1.04 -3.06
N ARG A 76 -15.96 2.21 -3.70
CA ARG A 76 -15.13 3.40 -3.49
C ARG A 76 -14.92 3.79 -2.02
N TYR A 77 -15.92 3.63 -1.15
CA TYR A 77 -15.78 4.01 0.26
C TYR A 77 -15.16 2.89 1.09
N VAL A 78 -15.44 1.64 0.72
CA VAL A 78 -14.85 0.46 1.36
C VAL A 78 -13.37 0.41 1.03
N ASP A 79 -12.99 0.52 -0.24
CA ASP A 79 -11.60 0.52 -0.69
C ASP A 79 -10.80 1.63 0.02
N ALA A 80 -11.32 2.87 0.07
CA ALA A 80 -10.67 3.97 0.79
C ALA A 80 -10.59 3.78 2.32
N ALA A 81 -11.42 2.91 2.90
CA ALA A 81 -11.29 2.53 4.31
C ALA A 81 -10.28 1.41 4.50
N LEU A 82 -10.19 0.46 3.57
CA LEU A 82 -9.17 -0.59 3.57
C LEU A 82 -7.77 0.01 3.39
N ASP A 83 -7.60 1.01 2.52
CA ASP A 83 -6.33 1.74 2.37
C ASP A 83 -5.87 2.35 3.70
N ARG A 84 -6.79 3.02 4.40
CA ARG A 84 -6.51 3.60 5.72
C ARG A 84 -6.23 2.55 6.78
N LEU A 85 -6.92 1.41 6.70
CA LEU A 85 -6.71 0.31 7.62
C LEU A 85 -5.34 -0.36 7.39
N GLU A 86 -4.95 -0.57 6.12
CA GLU A 86 -3.63 -1.09 5.74
C GLU A 86 -2.52 -0.19 6.28
N GLU A 87 -2.65 1.12 6.15
CA GLU A 87 -1.70 2.10 6.68
C GLU A 87 -1.52 1.96 8.20
N VAL A 88 -2.62 1.83 8.94
CA VAL A 88 -2.59 1.63 10.41
C VAL A 88 -1.88 0.33 10.79
N PHE A 89 -2.15 -0.78 10.07
CA PHE A 89 -1.48 -2.05 10.34
C PHE A 89 0.00 -2.03 9.97
N PHE A 90 0.36 -1.36 8.87
CA PHE A 90 1.74 -1.18 8.45
C PHE A 90 2.56 -0.41 9.48
N GLU A 91 2.05 0.74 9.96
CA GLU A 91 2.72 1.50 11.01
C GLU A 91 2.90 0.68 12.30
N ARG A 92 1.90 -0.11 12.66
CA ARG A 92 1.95 -0.98 13.85
C ARG A 92 3.01 -2.06 13.70
N GLU A 93 3.05 -2.75 12.56
CA GLU A 93 4.06 -3.76 12.26
C GLU A 93 5.46 -3.16 12.27
N ARG A 94 5.64 -1.99 11.66
CA ARG A 94 6.90 -1.25 11.71
C ARG A 94 7.31 -0.95 13.15
N ARG A 95 6.40 -0.42 13.99
CA ARG A 95 6.68 -0.19 15.43
C ARG A 95 6.94 -1.48 16.21
N ALA A 96 6.37 -2.61 15.82
CA ALA A 96 6.63 -3.90 16.46
C ALA A 96 8.01 -4.45 16.09
N ARG A 97 8.39 -4.38 14.81
CA ARG A 97 9.72 -4.79 14.33
C ARG A 97 10.82 -3.89 14.88
N LEU A 98 10.64 -2.57 14.87
CA LEU A 98 11.57 -1.63 15.50
C LEU A 98 11.80 -1.92 16.99
N ARG A 99 10.77 -2.36 17.72
CA ARG A 99 10.88 -2.78 19.13
C ARG A 99 11.54 -4.14 19.31
N ALA A 100 11.45 -5.04 18.33
CA ALA A 100 11.95 -6.41 18.42
C ALA A 100 13.41 -6.55 17.94
N GLU A 101 13.81 -5.81 16.90
CA GLU A 101 15.07 -6.04 16.17
C GLU A 101 16.10 -4.92 16.36
N GLY A 102 15.70 -3.76 16.89
CA GLY A 102 16.56 -2.60 17.12
C GLY A 102 16.70 -1.69 15.89
N GLU A 103 16.69 -0.38 16.12
CA GLU A 103 16.64 0.65 15.08
C GLU A 103 17.84 0.59 14.11
N ASP A 104 19.02 0.21 14.62
CA ASP A 104 20.26 0.21 13.87
C ASP A 104 20.33 -0.88 12.79
N ALA A 105 19.86 -2.10 13.09
CA ALA A 105 19.90 -3.21 12.14
C ALA A 105 18.97 -2.96 10.93
N TRP A 106 17.77 -2.43 11.19
CA TRP A 106 16.82 -2.06 10.15
C TRP A 106 17.31 -0.87 9.30
N TRP A 107 17.96 0.13 9.94
CA TRP A 107 18.58 1.23 9.19
C TRP A 107 19.76 0.76 8.34
N GLU A 108 20.55 -0.20 8.79
CA GLU A 108 21.63 -0.78 7.97
C GLU A 108 21.09 -1.57 6.77
N GLU A 109 20.05 -2.38 6.96
CA GLU A 109 19.40 -3.10 5.85
C GLU A 109 18.81 -2.13 4.82
N THR A 110 18.09 -1.10 5.30
CA THR A 110 17.53 -0.06 4.43
C THR A 110 18.61 0.72 3.68
N ARG A 111 19.75 1.02 4.34
CA ARG A 111 20.91 1.67 3.70
C ARG A 111 21.56 0.76 2.66
N GLN A 112 21.66 -0.54 2.94
CA GLN A 112 22.19 -1.50 2.00
C GLN A 112 21.30 -1.58 0.75
N LEU A 113 19.97 -1.72 0.95
CA LEU A 113 18.99 -1.73 -0.14
C LEU A 113 19.07 -0.46 -0.99
N LEU A 114 19.13 0.72 -0.34
CA LEU A 114 19.32 2.00 -1.03
C LEU A 114 20.62 2.02 -1.85
N SER A 115 21.71 1.52 -1.29
CA SER A 115 23.01 1.47 -1.97
C SER A 115 22.96 0.58 -3.21
N GLU A 116 22.32 -0.59 -3.11
CA GLU A 116 22.15 -1.53 -4.21
C GLU A 116 21.28 -0.95 -5.34
N VAL A 117 20.12 -0.38 -4.98
CA VAL A 117 19.21 0.28 -5.93
C VAL A 117 19.92 1.43 -6.65
N ARG A 118 20.58 2.32 -5.90
CA ARG A 118 21.33 3.45 -6.46
C ARG A 118 22.46 2.98 -7.37
N GLY A 119 23.23 1.99 -6.93
CA GLY A 119 24.32 1.41 -7.71
C GLY A 119 23.85 0.77 -9.02
N ARG A 120 22.61 0.26 -9.05
CA ARG A 120 21.98 -0.26 -10.27
C ARG A 120 21.55 0.86 -11.22
N ILE A 121 20.84 1.87 -10.70
CA ILE A 121 20.29 2.99 -11.48
C ILE A 121 21.41 3.85 -12.11
N GLN A 122 22.52 4.03 -11.40
CA GLN A 122 23.66 4.84 -11.86
C GLN A 122 24.49 4.20 -12.99
N ARG A 123 24.25 2.93 -13.34
CA ARG A 123 24.94 2.31 -14.47
C ARG A 123 24.56 3.01 -15.78
N GLN A 124 25.48 2.97 -16.75
CA GLN A 124 25.26 3.51 -18.08
C GLN A 124 23.94 2.96 -18.68
N LYS A 125 23.14 3.85 -19.27
CA LYS A 125 21.93 3.49 -20.04
C LYS A 125 22.24 2.38 -21.04
N GLY A 126 21.31 1.43 -21.18
CA GLY A 126 21.48 0.22 -21.99
C GLY A 126 22.36 -0.88 -21.37
N LYS A 127 22.93 -0.65 -20.17
CA LYS A 127 23.77 -1.59 -19.40
C LYS A 127 23.34 -1.75 -17.93
N ARG A 128 22.19 -1.20 -17.54
CA ARG A 128 21.67 -1.31 -16.17
C ARG A 128 21.36 -2.76 -15.82
N PHE A 129 20.78 -3.49 -16.77
CA PHE A 129 20.44 -4.91 -16.64
C PHE A 129 21.08 -5.74 -17.74
N ARG A 130 21.12 -7.06 -17.50
CA ARG A 130 21.49 -8.04 -18.51
C ARG A 130 20.47 -7.99 -19.65
N ARG A 131 20.92 -8.24 -20.87
CA ARG A 131 20.02 -8.45 -22.01
C ARG A 131 19.70 -9.92 -22.16
N ARG A 132 18.47 -10.21 -22.55
CA ARG A 132 18.07 -11.57 -22.89
C ARG A 132 18.84 -12.06 -24.13
N GLY A 133 18.89 -13.38 -24.31
CA GLY A 133 19.58 -14.02 -25.42
C GLY A 133 19.11 -13.53 -26.78
N ILE A 134 19.87 -13.84 -27.84
CA ILE A 134 19.64 -13.30 -29.19
C ILE A 134 18.23 -13.65 -29.72
N PHE A 135 17.58 -14.72 -29.24
CA PHE A 135 16.24 -15.10 -29.68
C PHE A 135 15.13 -14.82 -28.66
N ALA A 136 15.44 -14.09 -27.58
CA ALA A 136 14.50 -13.84 -26.50
C ALA A 136 14.06 -12.37 -26.48
N THR A 137 12.80 -12.16 -26.14
CA THR A 137 12.26 -10.86 -25.78
C THR A 137 12.56 -10.54 -24.32
N GLY A 138 12.57 -9.25 -24.02
CA GLY A 138 12.61 -8.71 -22.67
C GLY A 138 12.02 -7.31 -22.66
N TYR A 139 12.08 -6.60 -21.54
CA TYR A 139 11.55 -5.23 -21.51
C TYR A 139 12.33 -4.25 -22.39
N ARG A 140 11.59 -3.33 -23.00
CA ARG A 140 12.13 -2.28 -23.85
C ARG A 140 13.09 -1.41 -23.08
N ARG A 141 14.36 -1.45 -23.50
CA ARG A 141 15.47 -0.87 -22.74
C ARG A 141 15.32 0.63 -22.53
N SER A 142 14.86 1.34 -23.55
CA SER A 142 14.66 2.79 -23.49
C SER A 142 13.56 3.21 -22.52
N GLN A 143 12.49 2.42 -22.38
CA GLN A 143 11.40 2.69 -21.44
C GLN A 143 11.85 2.44 -20.00
N VAL A 144 12.52 1.31 -19.76
CA VAL A 144 13.11 1.00 -18.46
C VAL A 144 14.13 2.07 -18.07
N ASP A 145 15.04 2.42 -18.98
CA ASP A 145 16.07 3.43 -18.69
C ASP A 145 15.46 4.80 -18.37
N ALA A 146 14.46 5.25 -19.15
CA ALA A 146 13.78 6.52 -18.91
C ALA A 146 13.01 6.53 -17.57
N PHE A 147 12.41 5.40 -17.20
CA PHE A 147 11.73 5.28 -15.91
C PHE A 147 12.71 5.34 -14.74
N LEU A 148 13.83 4.62 -14.83
CA LEU A 148 14.87 4.67 -13.79
C LEU A 148 15.54 6.04 -13.67
N ASP A 149 15.65 6.80 -14.77
CA ASP A 149 16.12 8.19 -14.71
C ASP A 149 15.17 9.06 -13.89
N ARG A 150 13.84 8.89 -14.07
CA ARG A 150 12.83 9.61 -13.29
C ARG A 150 12.94 9.26 -11.80
N ILE A 151 13.09 7.99 -11.47
CA ILE A 151 13.29 7.54 -10.08
C ILE A 151 14.56 8.18 -9.49
N SER A 152 15.66 8.20 -10.26
CA SER A 152 16.93 8.83 -9.83
C SER A 152 16.76 10.31 -9.52
N GLU A 153 16.10 11.05 -10.43
CA GLU A 153 15.85 12.48 -10.26
C GLU A 153 14.99 12.76 -9.03
N MET A 154 13.98 11.93 -8.76
CA MET A 154 13.12 12.07 -7.58
C MET A 154 13.90 11.80 -6.28
N PHE A 155 14.76 10.78 -6.25
CA PHE A 155 15.63 10.53 -5.10
C PHE A 155 16.59 11.70 -4.85
N GLU A 156 17.15 12.30 -5.90
CA GLU A 156 18.04 13.48 -5.77
C GLU A 156 17.31 14.71 -5.23
N ARG A 157 16.06 14.93 -5.66
CA ARG A 157 15.23 16.06 -5.22
C ARG A 157 14.66 15.90 -3.81
N ARG A 158 14.85 14.73 -3.17
CA ARG A 158 14.16 14.33 -1.92
C ARG A 158 12.64 14.47 -2.00
N GLU A 159 12.08 14.40 -3.21
CA GLU A 159 10.64 14.38 -3.44
C GLU A 159 10.13 12.96 -3.17
N LEU A 160 9.97 12.63 -1.88
CA LEU A 160 9.41 11.35 -1.37
C LEU A 160 7.91 11.17 -1.70
N GLY A 161 7.41 11.85 -2.74
CA GLY A 161 6.03 11.83 -3.19
C GLY A 161 5.69 10.64 -4.11
N LEU A 162 6.68 9.85 -4.51
CA LEU A 162 6.47 8.67 -5.36
C LEU A 162 5.55 7.69 -4.61
N LYS A 163 4.38 7.40 -5.19
CA LYS A 163 3.46 6.44 -4.58
C LYS A 163 3.95 5.04 -4.95
N PRO A 164 3.99 4.07 -4.02
CA PRO A 164 4.30 2.67 -4.34
C PRO A 164 3.52 2.13 -5.55
N ALA A 165 2.26 2.55 -5.71
CA ALA A 165 1.42 2.20 -6.85
C ALA A 165 2.01 2.63 -8.21
N GLU A 166 2.62 3.82 -8.31
CA GLU A 166 3.19 4.31 -9.57
C GLU A 166 4.38 3.47 -10.05
N VAL A 167 5.09 2.81 -9.14
CA VAL A 167 6.17 1.87 -9.48
C VAL A 167 5.60 0.52 -9.88
N ARG A 168 4.58 0.03 -9.16
CA ARG A 168 3.95 -1.27 -9.42
C ARG A 168 3.16 -1.29 -10.72
N ASP A 169 2.51 -0.18 -11.06
CA ASP A 169 1.63 -0.08 -12.23
C ASP A 169 2.40 0.27 -13.52
N VAL A 170 3.72 0.40 -13.46
CA VAL A 170 4.52 0.70 -14.65
C VAL A 170 4.50 -0.49 -15.62
N VAL A 171 4.17 -0.23 -16.87
CA VAL A 171 4.16 -1.26 -17.92
C VAL A 171 5.23 -0.94 -18.95
N PHE A 172 6.17 -1.86 -19.12
CA PHE A 172 7.16 -1.81 -20.19
C PHE A 172 6.72 -2.68 -21.36
N HIS A 173 6.86 -2.16 -22.57
CA HIS A 173 6.62 -2.94 -23.77
C HIS A 173 7.76 -3.93 -23.98
N SER A 174 7.49 -5.05 -24.64
CA SER A 174 8.54 -6.01 -25.01
C SER A 174 9.38 -5.49 -26.18
N GLU A 175 10.68 -5.82 -26.15
CA GLU A 175 11.65 -5.56 -27.22
C GLU A 175 12.51 -6.81 -27.43
N TRP A 176 12.87 -7.09 -28.67
CA TRP A 176 13.83 -8.16 -28.98
C TRP A 176 15.20 -7.85 -28.38
N ARG A 177 15.80 -8.81 -27.66
CA ARG A 177 17.02 -8.60 -26.87
C ARG A 177 16.91 -7.44 -25.87
N GLY A 178 15.70 -7.24 -25.35
CA GLY A 178 15.41 -6.32 -24.25
C GLY A 178 16.13 -6.68 -22.97
N TYR A 179 15.91 -5.87 -21.94
CA TYR A 179 16.39 -6.19 -20.60
C TYR A 179 15.71 -7.43 -20.03
N ASP A 180 16.46 -8.16 -19.21
CA ASP A 180 15.97 -9.30 -18.46
C ASP A 180 14.87 -8.86 -17.49
N GLU A 181 13.66 -9.36 -17.72
CA GLU A 181 12.43 -8.97 -17.00
C GLU A 181 12.57 -9.25 -15.51
N ASP A 182 13.07 -10.43 -15.13
CA ASP A 182 13.30 -10.84 -13.75
C ASP A 182 14.22 -9.85 -13.00
N GLN A 183 15.29 -9.36 -13.65
CA GLN A 183 16.19 -8.37 -13.03
C GLN A 183 15.55 -6.99 -12.89
N VAL A 184 14.69 -6.61 -13.83
CA VAL A 184 14.00 -5.31 -13.78
C VAL A 184 12.94 -5.34 -12.70
N ASP A 185 12.11 -6.38 -12.66
CA ASP A 185 11.02 -6.53 -11.70
C ASP A 185 11.55 -6.62 -10.27
N ALA A 186 12.64 -7.39 -10.04
CA ALA A 186 13.29 -7.42 -8.74
C ALA A 186 13.80 -6.03 -8.28
N LEU A 187 14.31 -5.20 -9.20
CA LEU A 187 14.71 -3.83 -8.83
C LEU A 187 13.48 -2.97 -8.49
N LEU A 188 12.39 -3.10 -9.24
CA LEU A 188 11.16 -2.36 -8.96
C LEU A 188 10.58 -2.72 -7.59
N ASP A 189 10.61 -4.00 -7.23
CA ASP A 189 10.22 -4.47 -5.89
C ASP A 189 11.09 -3.84 -4.81
N SER A 190 12.43 -3.84 -4.98
CA SER A 190 13.35 -3.16 -4.05
C SER A 190 13.10 -1.66 -3.93
N VAL A 191 12.72 -0.99 -5.03
CA VAL A 191 12.35 0.44 -5.00
C VAL A 191 11.06 0.66 -4.21
N VAL A 192 10.06 -0.19 -4.42
CA VAL A 192 8.80 -0.14 -3.66
C VAL A 192 9.06 -0.34 -2.17
N GLU A 193 9.87 -1.31 -1.81
CA GLU A 193 10.29 -1.58 -0.43
C GLU A 193 10.98 -0.37 0.19
N LEU A 194 11.92 0.26 -0.52
CA LEU A 194 12.60 1.47 -0.07
C LEU A 194 11.64 2.65 0.15
N ILE A 195 10.66 2.85 -0.74
CA ILE A 195 9.63 3.89 -0.58
C ILE A 195 8.79 3.65 0.67
N LEU A 196 8.44 2.39 0.94
CA LEU A 196 7.68 2.01 2.14
C LEU A 196 8.52 2.16 3.42
N ALA A 197 9.81 1.83 3.35
CA ALA A 197 10.73 1.94 4.48
C ALA A 197 11.04 3.39 4.88
N THR A 198 11.02 4.32 3.93
CA THR A 198 11.41 5.73 4.13
C THR A 198 10.25 6.69 4.42
N ARG A 199 9.02 6.17 4.56
CA ARG A 199 7.84 6.93 5.00
C ARG A 199 7.67 6.99 6.52
#